data_AF-A0A914CA56-F1
#
_entry.id   AF-A0A914CA56-F1
#
_cell.length_a   1.000
_cell.length_b   1.000
_cell.length_c   1.000
_cell.angle_alpha   90.00
_cell.angle_beta   90.00
_cell.angle_gamma   90.00
#
_symmetry.space_group_name_H-M   'P 1'
#
loop_
_entity.id
_entity.type
_entity.pdbx_description
1 polymer ?
#
loop_
_entity_poly.entity_id
_entity_poly.type
_entity_poly.pdbx_seq_one_letter_code
_entity_poly.pdbx_strand_id
1 'polypeptide(L)'
;MEALMSYFEDFMKEIQSWFSVALGFGQGDKDQLYKDVFEPAAIKAVPIFEKYLKEAGNGFYFKSGLTLADFFYSGFWHRLDQLIPGFFEKHPLLKENADKVFALPQIQKYLKERGDINKMP
;
A
#
# COMPACT_ATOMS: atom_id res chain seq x y z
N MET A 1 -12.50 -11.19 -0.25
CA MET A 1 -11.13 -11.11 -0.79
C MET A 1 -11.12 -10.70 -2.26
N GLU A 2 -11.83 -11.42 -3.14
CA GLU A 2 -11.89 -11.14 -4.59
C GLU A 2 -12.25 -9.69 -4.94
N ALA A 3 -13.35 -9.15 -4.38
CA ALA A 3 -13.74 -7.77 -4.65
C ALA A 3 -12.64 -6.76 -4.28
N LEU A 4 -11.99 -6.93 -3.12
CA LEU A 4 -10.89 -6.05 -2.69
C LEU A 4 -9.67 -6.17 -3.60
N MET A 5 -9.38 -7.36 -4.12
CA MET A 5 -8.32 -7.56 -5.13
C MET A 5 -8.66 -6.87 -6.45
N SER A 6 -9.91 -6.97 -6.94
CA SER A 6 -10.35 -6.26 -8.14
C SER A 6 -10.17 -4.74 -7.99
N TYR A 7 -10.56 -4.17 -6.85
CA TYR A 7 -10.34 -2.75 -6.58
C TYR A 7 -8.85 -2.38 -6.57
N PHE A 8 -8.00 -3.25 -6.02
CA PHE A 8 -6.56 -3.04 -6.04
C PHE A 8 -5.98 -3.09 -7.46
N GLU A 9 -6.38 -4.06 -8.27
CA GLU A 9 -5.92 -4.19 -9.65
C GLU A 9 -6.30 -2.96 -10.49
N ASP A 10 -7.54 -2.49 -10.34
CA ASP A 10 -8.00 -1.29 -11.05
C ASP A 10 -7.21 -0.06 -10.58
N PHE A 11 -6.99 0.09 -9.27
CA PHE A 11 -6.14 1.16 -8.74
C PHE A 11 -4.71 1.10 -9.30
N MET A 12 -4.09 -0.08 -9.32
CA MET A 12 -2.73 -0.27 -9.85
C MET A 12 -2.63 0.05 -11.35
N LYS A 13 -3.65 -0.30 -12.14
CA LYS A 13 -3.71 0.07 -13.56
C LYS A 13 -3.82 1.58 -13.73
N GLU A 14 -4.67 2.24 -12.93
CA GLU A 14 -4.83 3.69 -12.97
C GLU A 14 -3.53 4.42 -12.63
N ILE A 15 -2.81 4.00 -11.58
CA ILE A 15 -1.58 4.69 -11.13
C ILE A 15 -0.30 4.22 -11.82
N GLN A 16 -0.36 3.26 -12.75
CA GLN A 16 0.82 2.57 -13.28
C GLN A 16 1.88 3.53 -13.81
N SER A 17 1.48 4.58 -14.54
CA SER A 17 2.39 5.56 -15.12
C SER A 17 3.15 6.32 -14.04
N TRP A 18 2.44 6.85 -13.03
CA TRP A 18 3.05 7.52 -11.89
C TRP A 18 3.95 6.56 -11.10
N PHE A 19 3.47 5.34 -10.82
CA PHE A 19 4.19 4.37 -9.99
C PHE A 19 5.50 3.93 -10.65
N SER A 20 5.50 3.71 -11.97
CA SER A 20 6.71 3.40 -12.74
C SER A 20 7.77 4.51 -12.67
N VAL A 21 7.34 5.78 -12.82
CA VAL A 21 8.23 6.95 -12.71
C VAL A 21 8.73 7.12 -11.27
N ALA A 22 7.85 6.97 -10.26
CA ALA A 22 8.20 7.09 -8.85
C ALA A 22 9.23 6.03 -8.40
N LEU A 23 9.23 4.85 -9.03
CA LEU A 23 10.21 3.79 -8.80
C LEU A 23 11.50 3.93 -9.64
N GLY A 24 11.57 4.90 -10.55
CA GLY A 24 12.74 5.12 -11.41
C GLY A 24 12.80 4.22 -12.66
N PHE A 25 11.73 3.48 -12.97
CA PHE A 25 11.65 2.63 -14.16
C PHE A 25 11.06 3.34 -15.39
N GLY A 26 10.31 4.43 -15.17
CA GLY A 26 9.67 5.23 -16.21
C GLY A 26 10.32 6.59 -16.41
N GLN A 27 10.09 7.19 -17.58
CA GLN A 27 10.40 8.59 -17.85
C GLN A 27 9.14 9.44 -17.69
N GLY A 28 9.26 10.64 -17.11
CA GLY A 28 8.15 11.58 -16.95
C GLY A 28 8.35 12.52 -15.76
N ASP A 29 7.46 13.51 -15.64
CA ASP A 29 7.40 14.39 -14.48
C ASP A 29 6.60 13.70 -13.37
N LYS A 30 7.30 13.28 -12.30
CA LYS A 30 6.72 12.57 -11.17
C LYS A 30 5.65 13.41 -10.44
N ASP A 31 5.88 14.71 -10.29
CA ASP A 31 5.01 15.59 -9.51
C ASP A 31 3.76 15.96 -10.31
N GLN A 32 3.89 16.11 -11.63
CA GLN A 32 2.74 16.27 -12.52
C GLN A 32 1.88 15.00 -12.55
N LEU A 33 2.50 13.82 -12.75
CA LEU A 33 1.79 12.54 -12.73
C LEU A 33 1.15 12.25 -11.36
N TYR A 34 1.74 12.75 -10.27
CA TYR A 34 1.13 12.61 -8.95
C TYR A 34 -0.24 13.32 -8.93
N LYS A 35 -0.29 14.58 -9.38
CA LYS A 35 -1.53 15.39 -9.37
C LYS A 35 -2.56 14.90 -10.38
N ASP A 36 -2.13 14.51 -11.57
CA ASP A 36 -3.04 14.18 -12.66
C ASP A 36 -3.54 12.74 -12.61
N VAL A 37 -2.74 11.83 -12.04
CA VAL A 37 -2.99 10.38 -12.08
C VAL A 37 -3.16 9.80 -10.68
N PHE A 38 -2.13 9.93 -9.83
CA PHE A 38 -2.14 9.25 -8.53
C PHE A 38 -3.21 9.79 -7.60
N GLU A 39 -3.27 11.11 -7.39
CA GLU A 39 -4.16 11.73 -6.41
C GLU A 39 -5.65 11.48 -6.73
N PRO A 40 -6.14 11.65 -7.99
CA PRO A 40 -7.52 11.30 -8.34
C PRO A 40 -7.84 9.81 -8.16
N ALA A 41 -6.90 8.91 -8.44
CA ALA A 41 -7.09 7.47 -8.25
C ALA A 41 -7.10 7.10 -6.76
N ALA A 42 -6.22 7.70 -5.96
CA ALA A 42 -6.12 7.46 -4.51
C ALA A 42 -7.38 7.93 -3.77
N ILE A 43 -7.94 9.10 -4.16
CA ILE A 43 -9.21 9.62 -3.62
C ILE A 43 -10.36 8.62 -3.79
N LYS A 44 -10.37 7.82 -4.88
CA LYS A 44 -11.38 6.79 -5.11
C LYS A 44 -11.07 5.49 -4.38
N ALA A 45 -9.82 5.03 -4.45
CA ALA A 45 -9.44 3.70 -4.00
C ALA A 45 -9.25 3.61 -2.48
N VAL A 46 -8.52 4.54 -1.87
CA VAL A 46 -8.13 4.47 -0.45
C VAL A 46 -9.34 4.34 0.49
N PRO A 47 -10.45 5.10 0.33
CA PRO A 47 -11.62 4.95 1.18
C PRO A 47 -12.23 3.55 1.17
N ILE A 48 -12.09 2.79 0.07
CA ILE A 48 -12.56 1.41 -0.02
C ILE A 48 -11.74 0.53 0.93
N PHE A 49 -10.41 0.62 0.91
CA PHE A 49 -9.55 -0.17 1.79
C PHE A 49 -9.77 0.19 3.26
N GLU A 50 -9.89 1.48 3.58
CA GLU A 50 -10.18 1.94 4.93
C GLU A 50 -11.55 1.45 5.42
N LYS A 51 -12.55 1.39 4.54
CA LYS A 51 -13.86 0.81 4.85
C LYS A 51 -13.76 -0.65 5.25
N TYR A 52 -13.01 -1.49 4.53
CA TYR A 52 -12.82 -2.90 4.88
C TYR A 52 -12.17 -3.06 6.26
N LEU A 53 -11.11 -2.28 6.55
CA LEU A 53 -10.45 -2.29 7.86
C LEU A 53 -11.41 -1.87 8.98
N LYS A 54 -12.19 -0.81 8.75
CA LYS A 54 -13.18 -0.31 9.71
C LYS A 54 -14.29 -1.33 9.97
N GLU A 55 -14.80 -2.00 8.94
CA GLU A 55 -15.87 -3.01 9.05
C GLU A 55 -15.40 -4.30 9.73
N ALA A 56 -14.13 -4.68 9.53
CA ALA A 56 -13.52 -5.80 10.22
C ALA A 56 -13.26 -5.50 11.71
N GLY A 57 -12.85 -4.27 12.04
CA GLY A 57 -12.74 -3.76 13.41
C GLY A 57 -11.63 -4.40 14.26
N ASN A 58 -10.77 -5.23 13.65
CA ASN A 58 -9.67 -5.92 14.31
C ASN A 58 -8.27 -5.43 13.82
N GLY A 59 -8.25 -4.47 12.90
CA GLY A 59 -7.04 -3.96 12.24
C GLY A 59 -6.50 -4.84 11.11
N PHE A 60 -7.26 -5.86 10.70
CA PHE A 60 -7.03 -6.64 9.48
C PHE A 60 -8.17 -6.42 8.49
N TYR A 61 -7.97 -6.76 7.22
CA TYR A 61 -8.98 -6.51 6.18
C TYR A 61 -10.25 -7.35 6.32
N PHE A 62 -10.22 -8.44 7.09
CA PHE A 62 -11.35 -9.35 7.27
C PHE A 62 -11.57 -9.71 8.74
N LYS A 63 -12.82 -9.99 9.10
CA LYS A 63 -13.21 -10.42 10.47
C LYS A 63 -12.54 -11.71 10.91
N SER A 64 -12.12 -12.55 9.97
CA SER A 64 -11.36 -13.78 10.21
C SER A 64 -9.94 -13.54 10.76
N GLY A 65 -9.49 -12.29 10.81
CA GLY A 65 -8.15 -11.91 11.26
C GLY A 65 -7.16 -11.82 10.11
N LEU A 66 -5.89 -12.10 10.40
CA LEU A 66 -4.77 -12.01 9.46
C LEU A 66 -4.95 -12.93 8.25
N THR A 67 -4.82 -12.36 7.05
CA THR A 67 -4.89 -13.08 5.77
C THR A 67 -3.77 -12.66 4.82
N LEU A 68 -3.67 -13.31 3.67
CA LEU A 68 -2.72 -12.92 2.62
C LEU A 68 -2.92 -11.47 2.14
N ALA A 69 -4.16 -10.98 2.18
CA ALA A 69 -4.50 -9.61 1.80
C ALA A 69 -3.77 -8.58 2.68
N ASP A 70 -3.67 -8.83 3.98
CA ASP A 70 -2.99 -7.94 4.91
C ASP A 70 -1.50 -7.81 4.57
N PHE A 71 -0.81 -8.92 4.29
CA PHE A 71 0.60 -8.88 3.88
C PHE A 71 0.80 -8.11 2.58
N PHE A 72 -0.06 -8.34 1.59
CA PHE A 72 0.07 -7.74 0.27
C PHE A 72 -0.20 -6.23 0.31
N TYR A 73 -1.32 -5.82 0.89
CA TYR A 73 -1.71 -4.42 0.95
C TYR A 73 -0.85 -3.61 1.92
N SER A 74 -0.51 -4.12 3.11
CA SER A 74 0.40 -3.41 4.03
C SER A 74 1.76 -3.15 3.41
N GLY A 75 2.32 -4.12 2.68
CA GLY A 75 3.55 -3.97 1.92
C GLY A 75 3.46 -2.84 0.89
N PHE A 76 2.35 -2.80 0.15
CA PHE A 76 2.10 -1.76 -0.83
C PHE A 76 1.94 -0.37 -0.20
N TRP A 77 1.09 -0.22 0.84
CA TRP A 77 0.90 1.07 1.50
C TRP A 77 2.18 1.59 2.15
N HIS A 78 2.98 0.71 2.73
CA HIS A 78 4.29 1.07 3.26
C HIS A 78 5.23 1.55 2.16
N ARG A 79 5.18 0.96 0.96
CA ARG A 79 5.96 1.46 -0.17
C ARG A 79 5.47 2.83 -0.63
N LEU A 80 4.16 3.08 -0.65
CA LEU A 80 3.63 4.40 -0.97
C LEU A 80 4.05 5.47 0.04
N ASP A 81 4.08 5.15 1.34
CA ASP A 81 4.55 6.08 2.37
C ASP A 81 6.04 6.46 2.20
N GLN A 82 6.87 5.53 1.72
CA GLN A 82 8.26 5.83 1.36
C GLN A 82 8.38 6.74 0.13
N LEU A 83 7.43 6.65 -0.82
CA LEU A 83 7.44 7.43 -2.06
C LEU A 83 6.75 8.79 -1.90
N ILE A 84 5.79 8.88 -0.98
CA ILE A 84 4.93 10.04 -0.72
C ILE A 84 5.05 10.35 0.78
N PRO A 85 5.95 11.26 1.18
CA PRO A 85 6.11 11.62 2.57
C PRO A 85 4.78 12.04 3.21
N GLY A 86 4.43 11.40 4.33
CA GLY A 86 3.22 11.68 5.09
C GLY A 86 1.94 11.02 4.57
N PHE A 87 2.06 10.00 3.70
CA PHE A 87 0.90 9.22 3.25
C PHE A 87 0.16 8.60 4.44
N PHE A 88 0.88 7.97 5.37
CA PHE A 88 0.25 7.32 6.53
C PHE A 88 -0.37 8.31 7.54
N GLU A 89 0.13 9.53 7.61
CA GLU A 89 -0.46 10.57 8.47
C GLU A 89 -1.86 10.95 8.00
N LYS A 90 -2.11 10.88 6.68
CA LYS A 90 -3.44 11.08 6.08
C LYS A 90 -4.32 9.84 6.16
N HIS A 91 -3.73 8.65 6.32
CA HIS A 91 -4.43 7.36 6.24
C HIS A 91 -4.09 6.45 7.44
N PRO A 92 -4.50 6.82 8.68
CA PRO A 92 -4.08 6.14 9.90
C PRO A 92 -4.57 4.70 10.00
N LEU A 93 -5.69 4.33 9.37
CA LEU A 93 -6.17 2.94 9.36
C LEU A 93 -5.24 2.03 8.55
N LEU A 94 -4.76 2.51 7.40
CA LEU A 94 -3.77 1.79 6.61
C LEU A 94 -2.46 1.64 7.38
N LYS A 95 -2.06 2.69 8.09
CA LYS A 95 -0.89 2.67 8.97
C LYS A 95 -1.03 1.61 10.06
N GLU A 96 -2.16 1.57 10.76
CA GLU A 96 -2.41 0.58 11.82
C GLU A 96 -2.31 -0.85 11.29
N ASN A 97 -2.91 -1.14 10.13
CA ASN A 97 -2.79 -2.45 9.49
C ASN A 97 -1.34 -2.79 9.18
N ALA A 98 -0.60 -1.84 8.58
CA ALA A 98 0.80 -2.04 8.25
C ALA A 98 1.65 -2.28 9.51
N ASP A 99 1.51 -1.46 10.54
CA ASP A 99 2.21 -1.60 11.81
C ASP A 99 1.94 -2.99 12.44
N LYS A 100 0.68 -3.45 12.44
CA LYS A 100 0.31 -4.77 12.95
C LYS A 100 0.96 -5.90 12.17
N VAL A 101 0.93 -5.85 10.84
CA VAL A 101 1.55 -6.87 9.98
C VAL A 101 3.07 -6.88 10.15
N PHE A 102 3.70 -5.70 10.14
CA PHE A 102 5.14 -5.61 10.30
C PHE A 102 5.61 -5.97 11.70
N ALA A 103 4.79 -5.80 12.75
CA ALA A 103 5.12 -6.21 14.11
C ALA A 103 5.15 -7.75 14.30
N LEU A 104 4.64 -8.55 13.36
CA LEU A 104 4.64 -10.00 13.46
C LEU A 104 6.08 -10.56 13.59
N PRO A 105 6.37 -11.44 14.55
CA PRO A 105 7.73 -11.94 14.78
C PRO A 105 8.37 -12.59 13.55
N GLN A 106 7.58 -13.31 12.76
CA GLN A 106 8.04 -13.96 11.53
C GLN A 106 8.43 -12.93 10.46
N ILE A 107 7.66 -11.84 10.36
CA ILE A 107 7.95 -10.74 9.43
C ILE A 107 9.17 -9.96 9.90
N GLN A 108 9.27 -9.62 11.19
CA GLN A 108 10.46 -8.99 11.77
C GLN A 108 11.73 -9.81 11.52
N LYS A 109 11.66 -11.13 11.69
CA LYS A 109 12.77 -12.04 11.37
C LYS A 109 13.13 -11.96 9.89
N TYR A 110 12.14 -12.11 9.00
CA TYR A 110 12.35 -12.03 7.55
C TYR A 110 12.96 -10.69 7.12
N LEU A 111 12.47 -9.57 7.64
CA LEU A 111 12.99 -8.23 7.30
C LEU A 111 14.46 -8.05 7.71
N LYS A 112 14.91 -8.66 8.80
CA LYS A 112 16.32 -8.66 9.22
C LYS A 112 17.20 -9.52 8.32
N GLU A 113 16.65 -10.62 7.79
CA GLU A 113 17.41 -11.63 7.04
C GLU A 113 17.39 -11.40 5.52
N ARG A 114 16.35 -10.76 4.97
CA ARG A 114 16.13 -10.66 3.51
C ARG A 114 17.12 -9.76 2.75
N GLY A 115 17.98 -9.03 3.46
CA GLY A 115 18.89 -8.05 2.86
C GLY A 115 18.21 -6.74 2.43
N ASP A 116 19.02 -5.79 1.96
CA ASP A 116 18.54 -4.48 1.52
C ASP A 116 18.03 -4.53 0.08
N ILE A 117 16.71 -4.41 -0.09
CA ILE A 117 16.05 -4.42 -1.40
C ILE A 117 16.26 -3.13 -2.20
N ASN A 118 16.75 -2.05 -1.57
CA ASN A 118 17.09 -0.81 -2.28
C ASN A 118 18.47 -0.89 -2.96
N LYS A 119 19.17 -2.02 -2.83
CA LYS A 119 20.43 -2.33 -3.51
C LYS A 119 20.21 -3.30 -4.68
N MET A 120 19.15 -3.13 -5.46
CA MET A 120 19.09 -3.76 -6.78
C MET A 120 20.00 -2.97 -7.76
N PRO A 121 20.83 -3.66 -8.57
CA PRO A 121 21.70 -3.04 -9.56
C PRO A 121 20.91 -2.32 -10.66
#